data_AF-A0A2E2AEQ1-F1
#
_entry.id   AF-A0A2E2AEQ1-F1
#
_cell.length_a   1.000
_cell.length_b   1.000
_cell.length_c   1.000
_cell.angle_alpha   90.00
_cell.angle_beta   90.00
_cell.angle_gamma   90.00
#
_symmetry.space_group_name_H-M   'P 1'
#
loop_
_entity.id
_entity.type
_entity.pdbx_description
1 polymer ?
#
loop_
_entity_poly.entity_id
_entity_poly.type
_entity_poly.pdbx_seq_one_letter_code
_entity_poly.pdbx_strand_id
1 'polypeptide(L)'
;FAKSTIAKSYSGEHFPGGEALVSRMIYDIVGKRKLQNDVSADRIIITEHAGDGKFKEVTFLKKAWEKAKAKSVSTENGQNQADYGLELKFSEKKAGSSIQPHVALRILPKTEIALLSRTSKYDETPKRIFIASDKDMKKVRKALVVREILKLNRNPHIDGSLNEFHTGTKLVLPVIEKTRHFLLDLDVATAYHQSKYYYPILEKSLHQSFRSIEKEIENDNSSRQQ
;
A
#
# COMPACT_ATOMS: atom_id res chain seq x y z
N PHE A 1 -7.27 -14.24 29.84
CA PHE A 1 -8.07 -13.70 28.72
C PHE A 1 -7.98 -12.17 28.56
N ALA A 2 -8.42 -11.33 29.50
CA ALA A 2 -8.55 -9.87 29.32
C ALA A 2 -7.27 -9.07 28.92
N LYS A 3 -6.07 -9.64 29.11
CA LYS A 3 -4.78 -9.01 28.73
C LYS A 3 -4.17 -9.57 27.44
N SER A 4 -4.80 -10.56 26.79
CA SER A 4 -4.28 -11.12 25.54
C SER A 4 -4.48 -10.15 24.38
N THR A 5 -3.60 -10.22 23.37
CA THR A 5 -3.76 -9.46 22.12
C THR A 5 -5.12 -9.72 21.48
N ILE A 6 -5.65 -10.94 21.62
CA ILE A 6 -6.98 -11.34 21.16
C ILE A 6 -8.09 -10.56 21.90
N ALA A 7 -8.04 -10.48 23.22
CA ALA A 7 -9.06 -9.74 23.98
C ALA A 7 -9.04 -8.23 23.68
N LYS A 8 -7.86 -7.66 23.41
CA LYS A 8 -7.72 -6.27 22.93
C LYS A 8 -8.32 -6.08 21.53
N SER A 9 -8.21 -7.08 20.66
CA SER A 9 -8.80 -7.01 19.33
C SER A 9 -10.34 -7.04 19.33
N TYR A 10 -10.95 -7.80 20.24
CA TYR A 10 -12.42 -7.92 20.34
C TYR A 10 -13.08 -6.95 21.31
N SER A 11 -12.34 -6.31 22.21
CA SER A 11 -12.84 -5.21 23.06
C SER A 11 -12.92 -3.86 22.31
N GLY A 12 -12.64 -3.88 21.01
CA GLY A 12 -12.66 -2.71 20.13
C GLY A 12 -11.27 -2.16 19.89
N GLU A 13 -10.33 -2.23 20.85
CA GLU A 13 -9.01 -1.57 20.81
C GLU A 13 -8.22 -1.81 19.50
N HIS A 14 -8.29 -3.02 18.92
CA HIS A 14 -7.65 -3.34 17.63
C HIS A 14 -8.50 -4.28 16.74
N PHE A 15 -9.40 -3.72 15.93
CA PHE A 15 -10.21 -4.51 15.00
C PHE A 15 -9.36 -5.24 13.93
N PRO A 16 -9.45 -6.58 13.78
CA PRO A 16 -8.66 -7.32 12.81
C PRO A 16 -8.86 -6.82 11.37
N GLY A 17 -7.77 -6.43 10.71
CA GLY A 17 -7.83 -5.86 9.35
C GLY A 17 -8.39 -4.43 9.29
N GLY A 18 -8.61 -3.78 10.43
CA GLY A 18 -9.16 -2.42 10.53
C GLY A 18 -8.32 -1.38 9.79
N GLU A 19 -6.99 -1.53 9.78
CA GLU A 19 -6.10 -0.63 9.03
C GLU A 19 -6.44 -0.58 7.54
N ALA A 20 -6.78 -1.71 6.93
CA ALA A 20 -7.12 -1.78 5.52
C ALA A 20 -8.45 -1.08 5.21
N LEU A 21 -9.41 -1.20 6.14
CA LEU A 21 -10.68 -0.48 6.08
C LEU A 21 -10.48 1.03 6.23
N VAL A 22 -9.69 1.47 7.21
CA VAL A 22 -9.36 2.88 7.42
C VAL A 22 -8.68 3.47 6.19
N SER A 23 -7.64 2.80 5.67
CA SER A 23 -6.97 3.17 4.43
C SER A 23 -7.96 3.31 3.27
N ARG A 24 -8.93 2.39 3.15
CA ARG A 24 -9.98 2.46 2.13
C ARG A 24 -10.92 3.65 2.34
N MET A 25 -11.36 3.92 3.56
CA MET A 25 -12.23 5.06 3.89
C MET A 25 -11.55 6.39 3.54
N ILE A 26 -10.28 6.55 3.94
CA ILE A 26 -9.48 7.74 3.60
C ILE A 26 -9.30 7.83 2.08
N TYR A 27 -9.03 6.73 1.39
CA TYR A 27 -8.92 6.70 -0.07
C TYR A 27 -10.17 7.22 -0.77
N ASP A 28 -11.36 6.89 -0.26
CA ASP A 28 -12.63 7.39 -0.78
C ASP A 28 -12.84 8.88 -0.47
N ILE A 29 -12.44 9.35 0.72
CA ILE A 29 -12.43 10.79 1.06
C ILE A 29 -11.51 11.57 0.09
N VAL A 30 -10.28 11.09 -0.11
CA VAL A 30 -9.31 11.67 -1.05
C VAL A 30 -9.93 11.78 -2.45
N GLY A 31 -10.58 10.71 -2.91
CA GLY A 31 -11.26 10.68 -4.20
C GLY A 31 -12.41 11.67 -4.33
N LYS A 32 -13.29 11.76 -3.32
CA LYS A 32 -14.44 12.68 -3.29
C LYS A 32 -14.00 14.14 -3.24
N ARG A 33 -12.98 14.45 -2.43
CA ARG A 33 -12.39 15.79 -2.29
C ARG A 33 -11.42 16.15 -3.41
N LYS A 34 -11.11 15.20 -4.29
CA LYS A 34 -10.17 15.34 -5.42
C LYS A 34 -8.74 15.73 -5.02
N LEU A 35 -8.32 15.44 -3.79
CA LEU A 35 -7.02 15.85 -3.25
C LEU A 35 -5.83 15.31 -4.06
N GLN A 36 -6.01 14.18 -4.76
CA GLN A 36 -4.96 13.62 -5.63
C GLN A 36 -4.61 14.53 -6.84
N ASN A 37 -5.44 15.52 -7.16
CA ASN A 37 -5.21 16.40 -8.30
C ASN A 37 -4.06 17.40 -8.04
N ASP A 38 -3.76 17.67 -6.77
CA ASP A 38 -2.67 18.56 -6.38
C ASP A 38 -1.33 17.82 -6.28
N VAL A 39 -1.35 16.49 -6.33
CA VAL A 39 -0.13 15.69 -6.50
C VAL A 39 0.27 15.70 -7.98
N SER A 40 1.33 16.44 -8.29
CA SER A 40 1.92 16.47 -9.63
C SER A 40 2.58 15.12 -9.95
N ALA A 41 2.19 14.50 -11.07
CA ALA A 41 2.78 13.24 -11.52
C ALA A 41 4.28 13.40 -11.86
N ASP A 42 4.67 14.58 -12.35
CA ASP A 42 6.05 14.95 -12.66
C ASP A 42 6.94 15.07 -11.42
N ARG A 43 6.37 15.13 -10.21
CA ARG A 43 7.11 15.33 -8.95
C ARG A 43 7.07 14.14 -8.01
N ILE A 44 6.69 12.97 -8.52
CA ILE A 44 6.76 11.72 -7.77
C ILE A 44 8.11 11.05 -8.05
N ILE A 45 8.90 10.90 -7.00
CA ILE A 45 10.26 10.38 -7.02
C ILE A 45 10.26 8.90 -6.60
N ILE A 46 11.09 8.12 -7.28
CA ILE A 46 11.40 6.73 -7.01
C ILE A 46 12.91 6.63 -6.74
N THR A 47 13.28 5.96 -5.65
CA THR A 47 14.67 5.73 -5.28
C THR A 47 15.16 4.37 -5.76
N GLU A 48 15.71 4.33 -6.97
CA GLU A 48 16.31 3.11 -7.51
C GLU A 48 17.72 2.89 -6.93
N HIS A 49 18.01 1.66 -6.53
CA HIS A 49 19.36 1.26 -6.12
C HIS A 49 19.97 0.34 -7.18
N ALA A 50 21.26 0.57 -7.48
CA ALA A 50 22.09 -0.50 -8.00
C ALA A 50 22.28 -1.48 -6.84
N GLY A 51 22.35 -2.79 -7.08
CA GLY A 51 22.40 -3.81 -6.03
C GLY A 51 23.61 -3.75 -5.07
N ASP A 52 24.40 -2.68 -5.10
CA ASP A 52 25.58 -2.38 -4.28
C ASP A 52 25.27 -1.50 -3.04
N GLY A 53 24.01 -1.10 -2.85
CA GLY A 53 23.60 -0.28 -1.70
C GLY A 53 23.83 1.22 -1.88
N LYS A 54 24.27 1.68 -3.06
CA LYS A 54 24.34 3.11 -3.41
C LYS A 54 23.12 3.53 -4.23
N PHE A 55 22.62 4.75 -3.98
CA PHE A 55 21.59 5.36 -4.81
C PHE A 55 22.13 5.51 -6.24
N LYS A 56 21.44 4.92 -7.22
CA LYS A 56 21.90 4.95 -8.61
C LYS A 56 21.55 6.31 -9.23
N GLU A 57 20.27 6.63 -9.27
CA GLU A 57 19.71 7.89 -9.76
C GLU A 57 18.33 8.16 -9.13
N VAL A 58 17.90 9.42 -9.12
CA VAL A 58 16.54 9.83 -8.77
C VAL A 58 15.67 9.68 -10.02
N THR A 59 14.79 8.67 -10.04
CA THR A 59 13.86 8.47 -11.17
C THR A 59 12.51 9.09 -10.87
N PHE A 60 11.98 9.87 -11.81
CA PHE A 60 10.60 10.37 -11.73
C PHE A 60 9.61 9.33 -12.28
N LEU A 61 8.56 9.05 -11.52
CA LEU A 61 7.55 8.05 -11.87
C LEU A 61 6.90 8.30 -13.22
N LYS A 62 6.55 9.56 -13.54
CA LYS A 62 5.97 9.90 -14.84
C LYS A 62 6.95 9.61 -15.98
N LYS A 63 8.24 9.95 -15.82
CA LYS A 63 9.27 9.66 -16.83
C LYS A 63 9.41 8.15 -17.07
N ALA A 64 9.36 7.34 -16.00
CA ALA A 64 9.34 5.89 -16.12
C ALA A 64 8.07 5.38 -16.84
N TRP A 65 6.91 5.98 -16.56
CA TRP A 65 5.64 5.63 -17.20
C TRP A 65 5.63 5.96 -18.70
N GLU A 66 6.12 7.13 -19.09
CA GLU A 66 6.26 7.51 -20.50
C GLU A 66 7.20 6.56 -21.25
N LYS A 67 8.32 6.14 -20.64
CA LYS A 67 9.21 5.12 -21.23
C LYS A 67 8.50 3.79 -21.47
N ALA A 68 7.67 3.33 -20.54
CA ALA A 68 6.87 2.10 -20.72
C ALA A 68 5.85 2.23 -21.85
N LYS A 69 5.18 3.38 -21.94
CA LYS A 69 4.25 3.67 -23.05
C LYS A 69 4.96 3.70 -24.41
N ALA A 70 6.10 4.38 -24.51
CA ALA A 70 6.87 4.44 -25.75
C ALA A 70 7.29 3.04 -26.25
N LYS A 71 7.70 2.14 -25.34
CA LYS A 71 8.01 0.74 -25.68
C LYS A 71 6.83 -0.03 -26.27
N SER A 72 5.60 0.39 -25.99
CA SER A 72 4.37 -0.24 -26.49
C SER A 72 4.00 0.19 -27.91
N VAL A 73 4.62 1.27 -28.42
CA VAL A 73 4.26 1.91 -29.71
C VAL A 73 5.25 1.53 -30.83
N SER A 74 6.41 0.94 -30.52
CA SER A 74 7.46 0.67 -31.51
C SER A 74 7.59 -0.82 -31.87
N THR A 75 6.94 -1.23 -32.95
CA THR A 75 7.45 -2.25 -33.88
C THR A 75 6.82 -2.04 -35.26
N GLU A 76 7.62 -1.58 -36.23
CA GLU A 76 7.22 -1.37 -37.64
C GLU A 76 6.86 -2.68 -38.38
N ASN A 77 7.03 -3.84 -37.76
CA ASN A 77 6.81 -5.14 -38.38
C ASN A 77 5.79 -5.98 -37.62
N GLY A 78 4.51 -5.62 -37.72
CA GLY A 78 3.33 -6.51 -37.80
C GLY A 78 3.14 -7.72 -36.87
N GLN A 79 3.96 -7.95 -35.85
CA GLN A 79 3.86 -9.13 -34.98
C GLN A 79 3.87 -8.72 -33.51
N ASN A 80 2.71 -8.97 -32.88
CA ASN A 80 2.41 -8.90 -31.45
C ASN A 80 2.81 -7.59 -30.75
N GLN A 81 1.89 -6.62 -30.79
CA GLN A 81 1.92 -5.41 -29.98
C GLN A 81 1.82 -5.77 -28.49
N ALA A 82 2.98 -5.98 -27.85
CA ALA A 82 3.03 -6.14 -26.40
C ALA A 82 2.87 -4.77 -25.76
N ASP A 83 1.69 -4.51 -25.22
CA ASP A 83 1.46 -3.36 -24.35
C ASP A 83 2.28 -3.53 -23.07
N TYR A 84 3.09 -2.54 -22.70
CA TYR A 84 3.92 -2.54 -21.50
C TYR A 84 3.34 -1.67 -20.38
N GLY A 85 3.75 -1.98 -19.16
CA GLY A 85 3.54 -1.15 -17.98
C GLY A 85 4.69 -1.26 -16.99
N LEU A 86 4.47 -0.84 -15.74
CA LEU A 86 5.47 -0.83 -14.69
C LEU A 86 5.13 -1.77 -13.54
N GLU A 87 6.14 -2.50 -13.07
CA GLU A 87 6.21 -3.09 -11.74
C GLU A 87 7.17 -2.26 -10.89
N LEU A 88 6.73 -1.91 -9.69
CA LEU A 88 7.52 -1.25 -8.66
C LEU A 88 7.58 -2.18 -7.46
N LYS A 89 8.76 -2.70 -7.12
CA LYS A 89 8.96 -3.57 -5.96
C LYS A 89 9.74 -2.85 -4.86
N PHE A 90 9.14 -2.71 -3.70
CA PHE A 90 9.65 -1.96 -2.55
C PHE A 90 10.42 -2.87 -1.59
N SER A 91 11.59 -2.42 -1.15
CA SER A 91 12.34 -3.11 -0.10
C SER A 91 11.90 -2.66 1.29
N GLU A 92 11.93 -3.58 2.26
CA GLU A 92 11.77 -3.21 3.67
C GLU A 92 13.04 -2.58 4.22
N LYS A 93 12.87 -1.68 5.19
CA LYS A 93 13.98 -1.25 6.03
C LYS A 93 14.30 -2.39 7.00
N LYS A 94 15.43 -3.07 6.82
CA LYS A 94 15.91 -4.04 7.82
C LYS A 94 16.31 -3.29 9.10
N ALA A 95 15.81 -3.72 10.25
CA ALA A 95 16.22 -3.18 11.54
C ALA A 95 17.75 -3.31 11.70
N GLY A 96 18.42 -2.23 12.09
CA GLY A 96 19.89 -2.18 12.20
C GLY A 96 20.66 -2.08 10.88
N SER A 97 19.99 -2.00 9.73
CA SER A 97 20.66 -1.83 8.43
C SER A 97 20.82 -0.36 8.05
N SER A 98 22.02 0.00 7.58
CA SER A 98 22.32 1.30 6.95
C SER A 98 21.76 1.41 5.52
N ILE A 99 21.27 0.29 4.96
CA ILE A 99 20.69 0.26 3.61
C ILE A 99 19.34 0.96 3.64
N GLN A 100 19.22 2.03 2.85
CA GLN A 100 17.98 2.78 2.74
C GLN A 100 16.94 1.98 1.93
N PRO A 101 15.63 2.12 2.24
CA PRO A 101 14.57 1.53 1.43
C PRO A 101 14.68 1.98 -0.03
N HIS A 102 14.54 1.02 -0.95
CA HIS A 102 14.66 1.24 -2.37
C HIS A 102 13.51 0.62 -3.14
N VAL A 103 13.35 1.07 -4.38
CA VAL A 103 12.33 0.58 -5.29
C VAL A 103 13.02 0.01 -6.52
N ALA A 104 12.78 -1.27 -6.78
CA ALA A 104 13.16 -1.89 -8.04
C ALA A 104 12.07 -1.62 -9.09
N LEU A 105 12.42 -0.88 -10.14
CA LEU A 105 11.57 -0.57 -11.29
C LEU A 105 11.77 -1.61 -12.39
N ARG A 106 10.68 -2.19 -12.91
CA ARG A 106 10.71 -3.08 -14.10
C ARG A 106 9.61 -2.69 -15.08
N ILE A 107 9.94 -2.71 -16.37
CA ILE A 107 8.97 -2.54 -17.47
C ILE A 107 8.57 -3.93 -17.95
N LEU A 108 7.30 -4.30 -17.76
CA LEU A 108 6.76 -5.63 -18.04
C LEU A 108 5.54 -5.56 -18.97
N PRO A 109 5.25 -6.59 -19.78
CA PRO A 109 4.01 -6.67 -20.54
C PRO A 109 2.77 -6.58 -19.62
N LYS A 110 1.69 -5.95 -20.08
CA LYS A 110 0.44 -5.82 -19.31
C LYS A 110 -0.19 -7.16 -18.96
N THR A 111 0.01 -8.19 -19.80
CA THR A 111 -0.44 -9.57 -19.53
C THR A 111 0.26 -10.16 -18.30
N GLU A 112 1.58 -9.98 -18.21
CA GLU A 112 2.37 -10.39 -17.05
C GLU A 112 1.98 -9.59 -15.80
N ILE A 113 1.80 -8.27 -15.92
CA ILE A 113 1.31 -7.42 -14.84
C ILE A 113 -0.07 -7.90 -14.33
N ALA A 114 -0.97 -8.29 -15.22
CA ALA A 114 -2.28 -8.79 -14.84
C ALA A 114 -2.18 -10.10 -14.06
N LEU A 115 -1.28 -11.00 -14.44
CA LEU A 115 -1.00 -12.25 -13.73
C LEU A 115 -0.42 -11.98 -12.34
N LEU A 116 0.65 -11.18 -12.26
CA LEU A 116 1.32 -10.82 -11.01
C LEU A 116 0.40 -10.05 -10.05
N SER A 117 -0.47 -9.20 -10.58
CA SER A 117 -1.45 -8.46 -9.76
C SER A 117 -2.50 -9.39 -9.16
N ARG A 118 -2.82 -10.54 -9.77
CA ARG A 118 -3.78 -11.51 -9.22
C ARG A 118 -3.18 -12.34 -8.10
N THR A 119 -1.92 -12.78 -8.27
CA THR A 119 -1.22 -13.59 -7.26
C THR A 119 -0.87 -12.79 -6.01
N SER A 120 -0.49 -11.53 -6.18
CA SER A 120 -0.14 -10.63 -5.07
C SER A 120 -1.32 -10.14 -4.23
N LYS A 121 -2.56 -10.55 -4.52
CA LYS A 121 -3.77 -10.12 -3.78
C LYS A 121 -3.75 -10.53 -2.30
N TYR A 122 -3.07 -11.63 -1.98
CA TYR A 122 -3.04 -12.22 -0.63
C TYR A 122 -1.69 -12.02 0.08
N ASP A 123 -0.80 -11.22 -0.49
CA ASP A 123 0.50 -10.91 0.09
C ASP A 123 0.29 -10.20 1.44
N GLU A 124 0.83 -10.77 2.52
CA GLU A 124 0.73 -10.20 3.86
C GLU A 124 1.47 -8.88 3.99
N THR A 125 2.55 -8.72 3.22
CA THR A 125 3.34 -7.50 3.14
C THR A 125 3.39 -7.02 1.70
N PRO A 126 2.47 -6.12 1.30
CA PRO A 126 2.37 -5.73 -0.09
C PRO A 126 3.50 -4.79 -0.49
N LYS A 127 4.50 -5.39 -1.11
CA LYS A 127 5.73 -4.72 -1.56
C LYS A 127 5.68 -4.32 -3.02
N ARG A 128 4.51 -4.32 -3.67
CA ARG A 128 4.41 -4.12 -5.12
C ARG A 128 3.31 -3.15 -5.51
N ILE A 129 3.65 -2.23 -6.41
CA ILE A 129 2.68 -1.41 -7.16
C ILE A 129 2.81 -1.76 -8.64
N PHE A 130 1.65 -1.99 -9.27
CA PHE A 130 1.56 -2.24 -10.70
C PHE A 130 0.83 -1.09 -11.39
N ILE A 131 1.37 -0.63 -12.52
CA ILE A 131 0.85 0.49 -13.31
C ILE A 131 0.72 0.02 -14.75
N ALA A 132 -0.51 -0.19 -15.19
CA ALA A 132 -0.82 -0.60 -16.57
C ALA A 132 -1.63 0.46 -17.33
N SER A 133 -2.03 1.54 -16.66
CA SER A 133 -2.89 2.59 -17.22
C SER A 133 -2.74 3.92 -16.49
N ASP A 134 -3.20 5.01 -17.11
CA ASP A 134 -3.28 6.32 -16.44
C ASP A 134 -4.27 6.31 -15.26
N LYS A 135 -5.24 5.38 -15.27
CA LYS A 135 -6.11 5.15 -14.10
C LYS A 135 -5.28 4.67 -12.92
N ASP A 136 -4.30 3.80 -13.13
CA ASP A 136 -3.41 3.33 -12.07
C ASP A 136 -2.48 4.46 -11.58
N MET A 137 -2.04 5.37 -12.47
CA MET A 137 -1.37 6.60 -12.04
C MET A 137 -2.21 7.48 -11.13
N LYS A 138 -3.50 7.60 -11.42
CA LYS A 138 -4.42 8.28 -10.51
C LYS A 138 -4.53 7.55 -9.16
N LYS A 139 -4.55 6.22 -9.14
CA LYS A 139 -4.60 5.43 -7.90
C LYS A 139 -3.34 5.59 -7.06
N VAL A 140 -2.15 5.63 -7.66
CA VAL A 140 -0.88 5.89 -6.95
C VAL A 140 -0.90 7.28 -6.33
N ARG A 141 -1.35 8.31 -7.06
CA ARG A 141 -1.53 9.67 -6.50
C ARG A 141 -2.49 9.71 -5.34
N LYS A 142 -3.61 8.96 -5.40
CA LYS A 142 -4.51 8.84 -4.25
C LYS A 142 -3.82 8.18 -3.06
N ALA A 143 -3.11 7.08 -3.27
CA ALA A 143 -2.39 6.37 -2.21
C ALA A 143 -1.32 7.25 -1.54
N LEU A 144 -0.65 8.12 -2.30
CA LEU A 144 0.24 9.15 -1.75
C LEU A 144 -0.47 10.07 -0.77
N VAL A 145 -1.64 10.61 -1.15
CA VAL A 145 -2.42 11.46 -0.24
C VAL A 145 -2.92 10.68 0.98
N VAL A 146 -3.38 9.44 0.80
CA VAL A 146 -3.78 8.57 1.91
C VAL A 146 -2.64 8.42 2.91
N ARG A 147 -1.43 8.14 2.41
CA ARG A 147 -0.22 8.04 3.23
C ARG A 147 0.06 9.34 3.99
N GLU A 148 -0.09 10.51 3.36
CA GLU A 148 0.12 11.80 4.03
C GLU A 148 -0.92 12.06 5.12
N ILE A 149 -2.21 11.77 4.85
CA ILE A 149 -3.28 11.87 5.84
C ILE A 149 -2.99 10.94 7.02
N LEU A 150 -2.66 9.68 6.77
CA LEU A 150 -2.32 8.73 7.82
C LEU A 150 -1.15 9.24 8.66
N LYS A 151 -0.07 9.76 8.05
CA LYS A 151 1.07 10.33 8.80
C LYS A 151 0.68 11.50 9.70
N LEU A 152 -0.20 12.40 9.24
CA LEU A 152 -0.65 13.55 10.03
C LEU A 152 -1.61 13.19 11.16
N ASN A 153 -2.31 12.08 11.04
CA ASN A 153 -3.32 11.66 12.01
C ASN A 153 -2.84 10.45 12.86
N ARG A 154 -1.56 10.05 12.76
CA ARG A 154 -0.97 9.02 13.63
C ARG A 154 -0.79 9.60 15.04
N ASN A 155 -1.49 9.02 16.02
CA ASN A 155 -1.29 9.27 17.43
C ASN A 155 -0.35 8.20 18.02
N PRO A 156 0.73 8.54 18.76
CA PRO A 156 1.65 7.58 19.38
C PRO A 156 0.98 6.61 20.38
N HIS A 157 -0.26 6.87 20.79
CA HIS A 157 -1.04 5.97 21.65
C HIS A 157 -1.96 5.02 20.89
N ILE A 158 -2.08 5.14 19.56
CA ILE A 158 -3.15 4.48 18.79
C ILE A 158 -2.62 4.04 17.42
N ASP A 159 -2.30 2.75 17.31
CA ASP A 159 -1.96 2.10 16.05
C ASP A 159 -3.24 1.79 15.27
N GLY A 160 -3.53 2.59 14.24
CA GLY A 160 -4.30 2.18 13.06
C GLY A 160 -5.70 1.60 13.28
N SER A 161 -6.29 1.78 14.46
CA SER A 161 -7.52 1.11 14.83
C SER A 161 -8.72 1.77 14.14
N LEU A 162 -9.69 0.94 13.74
CA LEU A 162 -10.97 1.39 13.19
C LEU A 162 -11.69 2.36 14.16
N ASN A 163 -11.33 2.35 15.44
CA ASN A 163 -11.94 3.13 16.52
C ASN A 163 -11.77 4.63 16.37
N GLU A 164 -10.78 5.12 15.63
CA GLU A 164 -10.66 6.57 15.42
C GLU A 164 -11.60 7.05 14.30
N PHE A 165 -12.03 6.19 13.39
CA PHE A 165 -12.90 6.55 12.28
C PHE A 165 -14.39 6.31 12.60
N HIS A 166 -14.89 6.98 13.63
CA HIS A 166 -16.33 7.09 13.88
C HIS A 166 -16.87 8.45 13.42
N THR A 167 -18.20 8.53 13.31
CA THR A 167 -18.88 9.80 13.08
C THR A 167 -18.49 10.80 14.16
N GLY A 168 -18.17 12.04 13.77
CA GLY A 168 -17.75 13.10 14.69
C GLY A 168 -16.23 13.25 14.87
N THR A 169 -15.40 12.29 14.42
CA THR A 169 -13.94 12.47 14.45
C THR A 169 -13.48 13.52 13.46
N LYS A 170 -12.61 14.42 13.92
CA LYS A 170 -11.93 15.41 13.06
C LYS A 170 -10.76 14.74 12.35
N LEU A 171 -10.82 14.70 11.02
CA LEU A 171 -9.72 14.24 10.18
C LEU A 171 -8.91 15.44 9.69
N VAL A 172 -7.62 15.51 10.03
CA VAL A 172 -6.73 16.55 9.53
C VAL A 172 -6.30 16.21 8.11
N LEU A 173 -6.52 17.14 7.18
CA LEU A 173 -6.11 16.98 5.78
C LEU A 173 -4.81 17.74 5.51
N PRO A 174 -3.84 17.14 4.80
CA PRO A 174 -2.63 17.84 4.39
C PRO A 174 -2.96 18.93 3.37
N VAL A 175 -2.27 20.07 3.48
CA VAL A 175 -2.16 21.02 2.37
C VAL A 175 -1.12 20.46 1.39
N ILE A 176 -1.54 20.22 0.14
CA ILE A 176 -0.67 19.67 -0.91
C ILE A 176 -0.51 20.72 -2.00
N GLU A 177 0.74 21.12 -2.21
CA GLU A 177 1.11 22.01 -3.31
C GLU A 177 1.64 21.22 -4.50
N LYS A 178 1.31 21.68 -5.72
CA LYS A 178 1.77 21.04 -6.98
C LYS A 178 3.29 21.10 -7.18
N THR A 179 3.96 21.99 -6.46
CA THR A 179 5.42 22.16 -6.43
C THR A 179 6.11 21.16 -5.50
N ARG A 180 5.38 20.53 -4.58
CA ARG A 180 5.98 19.59 -3.63
C ARG A 180 6.42 18.31 -4.31
N HIS A 181 7.62 17.84 -3.95
CA HIS A 181 8.10 16.52 -4.35
C HIS A 181 7.59 15.45 -3.38
N PHE A 182 7.21 14.31 -3.93
CA PHE A 182 6.70 13.17 -3.18
C PHE A 182 7.58 11.96 -3.40
N LEU A 183 8.03 11.34 -2.31
CA LEU A 183 8.72 10.06 -2.38
C LEU A 183 7.69 8.92 -2.45
N LEU A 184 7.85 8.05 -3.44
CA LEU A 184 7.11 6.79 -3.52
C LEU A 184 7.84 5.74 -2.67
N ASP A 185 7.35 5.53 -1.45
CA ASP A 185 7.94 4.65 -0.44
C ASP A 185 7.04 3.42 -0.15
N LEU A 186 7.51 2.56 0.76
CA LEU A 186 6.77 1.36 1.17
C LEU A 186 5.41 1.70 1.80
N ASP A 187 5.30 2.81 2.56
CA ASP A 187 4.02 3.24 3.15
C ASP A 187 2.97 3.52 2.07
N VAL A 188 3.39 4.10 0.93
CA VAL A 188 2.49 4.32 -0.21
C VAL A 188 2.10 3.00 -0.85
N ALA A 189 3.01 2.03 -0.97
CA ALA A 189 2.69 0.69 -1.47
C ALA A 189 1.68 -0.03 -0.56
N THR A 190 1.86 0.07 0.75
CA THR A 190 0.92 -0.43 1.76
C THR A 190 -0.45 0.22 1.60
N ALA A 191 -0.52 1.56 1.59
CA ALA A 191 -1.77 2.29 1.42
C ALA A 191 -2.46 1.94 0.08
N TYR A 192 -1.69 1.81 -1.00
CA TYR A 192 -2.20 1.42 -2.32
C TYR A 192 -2.83 0.03 -2.30
N HIS A 193 -2.13 -0.95 -1.72
CA HIS A 193 -2.60 -2.33 -1.65
C HIS A 193 -3.80 -2.47 -0.71
N GLN A 194 -3.72 -1.91 0.50
CA GLN A 194 -4.81 -1.90 1.47
C GLN A 194 -6.07 -1.29 0.86
N SER A 195 -5.97 -0.14 0.20
CA SER A 195 -7.12 0.51 -0.44
C SER A 195 -7.72 -0.30 -1.61
N LYS A 196 -6.90 -1.11 -2.29
CA LYS A 196 -7.30 -1.94 -3.44
C LYS A 196 -7.91 -3.28 -3.00
N TYR A 197 -7.37 -3.90 -1.95
CA TYR A 197 -7.69 -5.25 -1.52
C TYR A 197 -8.20 -5.31 -0.07
N TYR A 198 -8.82 -4.23 0.40
CA TYR A 198 -9.31 -4.12 1.78
C TYR A 198 -10.21 -5.30 2.19
N TYR A 199 -11.09 -5.75 1.31
CA TYR A 199 -12.01 -6.86 1.62
C TYR A 199 -11.28 -8.20 1.82
N PRO A 200 -10.41 -8.66 0.89
CA PRO A 200 -9.58 -9.83 1.11
C PRO A 200 -8.70 -9.77 2.35
N ILE A 201 -8.11 -8.60 2.65
CA ILE A 201 -7.29 -8.40 3.83
C ILE A 201 -8.14 -8.58 5.09
N LEU A 202 -9.30 -7.92 5.13
CA LEU A 202 -10.25 -8.03 6.23
C LEU A 202 -10.70 -9.47 6.45
N GLU A 203 -11.13 -10.16 5.40
CA GLU A 203 -11.58 -11.55 5.46
C GLU A 203 -10.49 -12.47 6.03
N LYS A 204 -9.25 -12.31 5.56
CA LYS A 204 -8.11 -13.09 6.06
C LYS A 204 -7.81 -12.78 7.53
N SER A 205 -7.77 -11.50 7.90
CA SER A 205 -7.51 -11.07 9.28
C SER A 205 -8.59 -11.56 10.25
N LEU A 206 -9.87 -11.53 9.85
CA LEU A 206 -10.96 -12.07 10.65
C LEU A 206 -10.84 -13.59 10.82
N HIS A 207 -10.60 -14.34 9.74
CA HIS A 207 -10.40 -15.80 9.83
C HIS A 207 -9.23 -16.17 10.75
N GLN A 208 -8.10 -15.45 10.64
CA GLN A 208 -6.95 -15.66 11.53
C GLN A 208 -7.33 -15.37 12.98
N SER A 209 -8.07 -14.28 13.21
CA SER A 209 -8.53 -13.90 14.54
C SER A 209 -9.47 -14.93 15.16
N PHE A 210 -10.43 -15.48 14.41
CA PHE A 210 -11.32 -16.55 14.88
C PHE A 210 -10.55 -17.82 15.23
N ARG A 211 -9.63 -18.27 14.37
CA ARG A 211 -8.78 -19.44 14.66
C ARG A 211 -7.91 -19.25 15.90
N SER A 212 -7.45 -18.03 16.15
CA SER A 212 -6.71 -17.70 17.37
C SER A 212 -7.58 -17.81 18.61
N ILE A 213 -8.87 -17.43 18.54
CA ILE A 213 -9.82 -17.62 19.65
C ILE A 213 -10.07 -19.11 19.90
N GLU A 214 -10.35 -19.88 18.86
CA GLU A 214 -10.65 -21.32 18.98
C GLU A 214 -9.50 -22.05 19.71
N LYS A 215 -8.26 -21.79 19.30
CA LYS A 215 -7.07 -22.34 19.97
C LYS A 215 -6.95 -21.94 21.43
N GLU A 216 -7.26 -20.69 21.77
CA GLU A 216 -7.19 -20.21 23.15
C GLU A 216 -8.25 -20.89 24.03
N ILE A 217 -9.47 -21.10 23.49
CA ILE A 217 -10.54 -21.83 24.17
C ILE A 217 -10.16 -23.30 24.39
N GLU A 218 -9.58 -23.96 23.38
CA GLU A 218 -9.09 -25.35 23.48
C GLU A 218 -8.00 -25.49 24.55
N ASN A 219 -7.05 -24.55 24.58
CA ASN A 219 -5.97 -24.53 25.58
C ASN A 219 -6.50 -24.31 27.00
N ASP A 220 -7.43 -23.36 27.20
CA ASP A 220 -8.05 -23.11 28.51
C ASP A 220 -8.81 -24.36 29.01
N ASN A 221 -9.59 -25.01 28.14
CA ASN A 221 -10.30 -26.25 28.48
C ASN A 221 -9.34 -27.39 28.84
N SER A 222 -8.22 -27.53 28.13
CA SER A 222 -7.21 -28.56 28.41
C SER A 222 -6.48 -28.30 29.74
N SER A 223 -6.23 -27.03 30.08
CA SER A 223 -5.59 -26.63 31.35
C SER A 223 -6.50 -26.76 32.58
N ARG A 224 -7.83 -26.77 32.40
CA ARG A 224 -8.80 -26.98 33.49
C ARG A 224 -9.07 -28.47 33.79
N GLN A 225 -8.60 -29.38 32.93
CA GLN A 225 -8.73 -30.83 33.10
C GLN A 225 -7.49 -31.48 33.76
N GLN A 226 -6.45 -30.69 34.06
CA GLN A 226 -5.28 -31.08 34.87
C GLN A 226 -5.38 -30.47 36.27
#